data_AF-A0A7J7H680-F1
#
_entry.id   AF-A0A7J7H680-F1
#
_cell.length_a   1.000
_cell.length_b   1.000
_cell.length_c   1.000
_cell.angle_alpha   90.00
_cell.angle_beta   90.00
_cell.angle_gamma   90.00
#
_symmetry.space_group_name_H-M   'P 1'
#
loop_
_entity.id
_entity.type
_entity.pdbx_description
1 polymer ?
#
loop_
_entity_poly.entity_id
_entity_poly.type
_entity_poly.pdbx_seq_one_letter_code
_entity_poly.pdbx_strand_id
1 'polypeptide(L)'
;MGCLLVRQPFFHDDSRNFTAIGGGVTGCPGFHSSFRPTHGGLSLNMDVSTTMILTPEPVIDFLLANQNARDPRNIDWAKAKRMLKNMRVKTRHRNMEFKITGLSEKPCNQQFFPLKVNNGDGGHDGGQTLEITVYEYFIKHRNIELTNSEYMPCIDVGKPERPNYLPLELCTLVSLQRYTKALSSMQRAPLVEKSRL
;
A
#
# COMPACT_ATOMS: atom_id res chain seq x y z
N MET A 1 4.64 1.56 17.53
CA MET A 1 3.39 2.04 18.14
C MET A 1 2.92 3.24 17.33
N GLY A 2 2.08 3.00 16.33
CA GLY A 2 1.46 4.05 15.51
C GLY A 2 0.01 4.28 15.92
N CYS A 3 -0.52 5.46 15.66
CA CYS A 3 -1.96 5.75 15.75
C CYS A 3 -2.42 6.40 14.44
N LEU A 4 -3.65 6.11 14.02
CA LEU A 4 -4.28 6.81 12.91
C LEU A 4 -5.23 7.86 13.50
N LEU A 5 -4.98 9.13 13.22
CA LEU A 5 -5.83 10.24 13.67
C LEU A 5 -6.75 10.67 12.53
N VAL A 6 -8.08 10.57 12.72
CA VAL A 6 -9.07 10.93 11.70
C VAL A 6 -9.93 12.10 12.18
N ARG A 7 -9.33 13.29 12.31
CA ARG A 7 -9.95 14.47 12.96
C ARG A 7 -10.14 14.29 14.47
N GLN A 8 -11.15 13.51 14.89
CA GLN A 8 -11.57 13.37 16.30
C GLN A 8 -11.53 11.94 16.89
N PRO A 9 -11.64 10.85 16.12
CA PRO A 9 -11.44 9.51 16.64
C PRO A 9 -9.96 9.11 16.62
N PHE A 10 -9.58 8.37 17.66
CA PHE A 10 -8.27 7.76 17.85
C PHE A 10 -8.36 6.26 17.58
N PHE A 11 -7.52 5.77 16.66
CA PHE A 11 -7.44 4.35 16.31
C PHE A 11 -6.09 3.79 16.72
N HIS A 12 -6.12 2.72 17.52
CA HIS A 12 -4.91 2.09 18.04
C HIS A 12 -4.47 0.94 17.13
N ASP A 13 -3.19 0.90 16.78
CA ASP A 13 -2.56 -0.16 16.00
C ASP A 13 -2.26 -1.40 16.85
N ASP A 14 -3.28 -1.94 17.53
CA ASP A 14 -3.20 -3.23 18.19
C ASP A 14 -3.85 -4.29 17.30
N SER A 15 -3.01 -5.02 16.58
CA SER A 15 -3.43 -6.05 15.62
C SER A 15 -4.27 -7.16 16.25
N ARG A 16 -4.27 -7.31 17.59
CA ARG A 16 -5.11 -8.28 18.29
C ARG A 16 -6.59 -7.92 18.27
N ASN A 17 -6.90 -6.63 18.13
CA ASN A 17 -8.27 -6.11 18.14
C ASN A 17 -8.82 -5.89 16.72
N PHE A 18 -8.03 -6.27 15.70
CA PHE A 18 -8.40 -6.10 14.31
C PHE A 18 -9.39 -7.15 13.87
N THR A 19 -10.42 -6.69 13.19
CA THR A 19 -11.49 -7.54 12.70
C THR A 19 -11.34 -7.74 11.19
N ALA A 20 -11.04 -8.96 10.75
CA ALA A 20 -11.03 -9.27 9.32
C ALA A 20 -12.45 -9.12 8.73
N ILE A 21 -12.56 -8.33 7.66
CA ILE A 21 -13.81 -8.03 6.92
C ILE A 21 -13.78 -8.66 5.52
N GLY A 22 -12.60 -9.09 5.07
CA GLY A 22 -12.38 -9.74 3.78
C GLY A 22 -11.94 -8.75 2.69
N GLY A 23 -11.35 -9.29 1.62
CA GLY A 23 -10.87 -8.51 0.48
C GLY A 23 -9.71 -7.57 0.79
N GLY A 24 -8.84 -7.95 1.73
CA GLY A 24 -7.67 -7.17 2.16
C GLY A 24 -7.99 -5.96 3.05
N VAL A 25 -9.19 -5.95 3.64
CA VAL A 25 -9.67 -4.88 4.52
C VAL A 25 -9.96 -5.42 5.91
N THR A 26 -9.57 -4.62 6.90
CA THR A 26 -9.68 -4.93 8.32
C THR A 26 -10.37 -3.79 9.05
N GLY A 27 -11.27 -4.12 9.96
CA GLY A 27 -11.86 -3.18 10.91
C GLY A 27 -10.89 -2.90 12.06
N CYS A 28 -10.59 -1.63 12.27
CA CYS A 28 -9.75 -1.12 13.33
C CYS A 28 -10.64 -0.37 14.34
N PRO A 29 -10.80 -0.88 15.57
CA PRO A 29 -11.56 -0.21 16.60
C PRO A 29 -10.81 1.02 17.12
N GLY A 30 -11.57 2.00 17.59
CA GLY A 30 -11.08 3.24 18.14
C GLY A 30 -12.17 3.97 18.89
N PHE A 31 -11.88 5.17 19.37
CA PHE A 31 -12.80 5.96 20.18
C PHE A 31 -12.86 7.39 19.68
N HIS A 32 -14.06 7.92 19.56
CA HIS A 32 -14.29 9.35 19.49
C HIS A 32 -14.30 9.90 20.91
N SER A 33 -13.56 10.98 21.17
CA SER A 33 -13.56 11.65 22.47
C SER A 33 -13.76 13.16 22.29
N SER A 34 -14.73 13.75 22.99
CA SER A 34 -14.96 15.20 22.99
C SER A 34 -15.37 15.71 24.37
N PHE A 35 -14.87 16.87 24.76
CA PHE A 35 -15.36 17.57 25.95
C PHE A 35 -16.56 18.47 25.59
N ARG A 36 -17.60 18.44 26.42
CA ARG A 36 -18.83 19.22 26.27
C ARG A 36 -19.10 20.02 27.54
N PRO A 37 -19.31 21.34 27.46
CA PRO A 37 -19.76 22.11 28.61
C PRO A 37 -21.21 21.72 28.94
N THR A 38 -21.48 21.49 30.23
CA THR A 38 -22.81 21.20 30.77
C THR A 38 -23.08 22.12 31.97
N HIS A 39 -24.32 22.18 32.45
CA HIS A 39 -24.65 22.99 33.63
C HIS A 39 -23.88 22.57 34.89
N GLY A 40 -23.44 21.30 34.96
CA GLY A 40 -22.60 20.78 36.05
C GLY A 40 -21.09 20.89 35.82
N GLY A 41 -20.66 21.60 34.77
CA GLY A 41 -19.25 21.72 34.39
C GLY A 41 -18.89 20.96 33.11
N LEU A 42 -17.60 20.76 32.87
CA LEU A 42 -17.10 20.11 31.67
C LEU A 42 -17.28 18.59 31.76
N SER A 43 -17.97 18.00 30.80
CA SER A 43 -18.17 16.54 30.70
C SER A 43 -17.39 15.96 29.53
N LEU A 44 -16.83 14.76 29.69
CA LEU A 44 -16.19 14.01 28.62
C LEU A 44 -17.21 13.06 27.99
N ASN A 45 -17.44 13.20 26.68
CA ASN A 45 -18.18 12.26 25.86
C ASN A 45 -17.17 11.33 25.15
N MET A 46 -17.35 10.01 25.30
CA MET A 46 -16.57 8.99 24.60
C MET A 46 -17.50 7.97 23.95
N ASP A 47 -17.32 7.76 22.64
CA ASP A 47 -18.09 6.79 21.86
C ASP A 47 -17.16 5.83 21.12
N VAL A 48 -17.51 4.54 21.07
CA VAL A 48 -16.78 3.53 20.29
C VAL A 48 -16.98 3.80 18.80
N SER A 49 -15.91 3.68 18.02
CA SER A 49 -15.93 3.84 16.57
C SER A 49 -15.09 2.75 15.91
N THR A 50 -15.49 2.29 14.73
CA THR A 50 -14.69 1.36 13.93
C THR A 50 -14.38 2.01 12.59
N THR A 51 -13.09 2.08 12.23
CA THR A 51 -12.66 2.53 10.91
C THR A 51 -12.12 1.36 10.10
N MET A 52 -12.22 1.44 8.78
CA MET A 52 -11.65 0.44 7.88
C MET A 52 -10.21 0.81 7.57
N ILE A 53 -9.29 -0.15 7.72
CA ILE A 53 -7.89 -0.03 7.33
C ILE A 53 -7.51 -1.14 6.36
N LEU A 54 -6.47 -0.88 5.56
CA LEU A 54 -5.82 -1.93 4.76
C LEU A 54 -5.10 -2.92 5.67
N THR A 55 -5.21 -4.20 5.34
CA THR A 55 -4.40 -5.24 5.96
C THR A 55 -2.94 -5.10 5.49
N PRO A 56 -1.95 -5.11 6.39
CA PRO A 56 -0.54 -5.03 6.00
C PRO A 56 -0.05 -6.37 5.44
N GLU A 57 -0.30 -6.61 4.15
CA GLU A 57 0.04 -7.84 3.44
C GLU A 57 0.79 -7.54 2.11
N PRO A 58 1.45 -8.55 1.48
CA PRO A 58 2.04 -8.38 0.15
C PRO A 58 1.02 -7.82 -0.85
N VAL A 59 1.46 -6.91 -1.73
CA VAL A 59 0.54 -6.21 -2.64
C VAL A 59 -0.21 -7.19 -3.55
N ILE A 60 0.45 -8.28 -3.97
CA ILE A 60 -0.16 -9.32 -4.81
C ILE A 60 -1.32 -10.00 -4.07
N ASP A 61 -1.09 -10.43 -2.83
CA ASP A 61 -2.08 -11.12 -2.01
C ASP A 61 -3.30 -10.24 -1.74
N PHE A 62 -3.06 -8.95 -1.44
CA PHE A 62 -4.12 -7.95 -1.34
C PHE A 62 -4.96 -7.86 -2.62
N LEU A 63 -4.32 -7.80 -3.79
CA LEU A 63 -5.02 -7.71 -5.07
C LEU A 63 -5.85 -8.97 -5.35
N LEU A 64 -5.30 -10.15 -5.06
CA LEU A 64 -6.00 -11.43 -5.19
C LEU A 64 -7.25 -11.45 -4.32
N ALA A 65 -7.10 -11.11 -3.03
CA ALA A 65 -8.22 -11.06 -2.08
C ALA A 65 -9.25 -10.00 -2.48
N ASN A 66 -8.81 -8.78 -2.84
CA ASN A 66 -9.70 -7.67 -3.17
C ASN A 66 -10.51 -7.90 -4.46
N GLN A 67 -9.95 -8.65 -5.40
CA GLN A 67 -10.61 -8.97 -6.67
C GLN A 67 -11.26 -10.37 -6.68
N ASN A 68 -11.15 -11.13 -5.59
CA ASN A 68 -11.58 -12.52 -5.51
C ASN A 68 -10.94 -13.39 -6.62
N ALA A 69 -9.68 -13.10 -6.95
CA ALA A 69 -8.89 -13.84 -7.93
C ALA A 69 -8.07 -14.93 -7.23
N ARG A 70 -7.94 -16.10 -7.86
CA ARG A 70 -7.16 -17.24 -7.33
C ARG A 70 -5.71 -17.29 -7.84
N ASP A 71 -5.43 -16.61 -8.95
CA ASP A 71 -4.15 -16.64 -9.65
C ASP A 71 -3.80 -15.20 -10.08
N PRO A 72 -2.54 -14.74 -9.93
CA PRO A 72 -2.08 -13.42 -10.39
C PRO A 72 -2.41 -13.11 -11.85
N ARG A 73 -2.51 -14.12 -12.72
CA ARG A 73 -2.89 -13.98 -14.14
C ARG A 73 -4.32 -13.48 -14.32
N ASN A 74 -5.19 -13.71 -13.34
CA ASN A 74 -6.59 -13.32 -13.37
C ASN A 74 -6.84 -11.92 -12.77
N ILE A 75 -5.78 -11.18 -12.40
CA ILE A 75 -5.90 -9.84 -11.87
C ILE A 75 -6.30 -8.87 -12.99
N ASP A 76 -7.40 -8.14 -12.78
CA ASP A 76 -7.72 -6.97 -13.61
C ASP A 76 -6.78 -5.82 -13.19
N TRP A 77 -5.76 -5.58 -14.03
CA TRP A 77 -4.76 -4.55 -13.79
C TRP A 77 -5.32 -3.12 -13.88
N ALA A 78 -6.41 -2.89 -14.63
CA ALA A 78 -7.06 -1.58 -14.68
C ALA A 78 -7.82 -1.28 -13.38
N LYS A 79 -8.42 -2.30 -12.76
CA LYS A 79 -8.98 -2.22 -11.41
C LYS A 79 -7.89 -2.08 -10.35
N ALA A 80 -6.80 -2.86 -10.46
CA ALA A 80 -5.65 -2.80 -9.55
C ALA A 80 -5.01 -1.40 -9.53
N LYS A 81 -4.78 -0.79 -10.70
CA LYS A 81 -4.21 0.56 -10.83
C LYS A 81 -5.04 1.61 -10.08
N ARG A 82 -6.37 1.54 -10.19
CA ARG A 82 -7.29 2.45 -9.48
C ARG A 82 -7.34 2.19 -7.97
N MET A 83 -7.22 0.93 -7.57
CA MET A 83 -7.22 0.53 -6.17
C MET A 83 -5.94 1.01 -5.47
N LEU A 84 -4.77 0.71 -6.04
CA LEU A 84 -3.47 0.99 -5.44
C LEU A 84 -3.08 2.47 -5.42
N LYS A 85 -3.67 3.30 -6.29
CA LYS A 85 -3.33 4.72 -6.38
C LYS A 85 -3.48 5.43 -5.03
N ASN A 86 -2.44 6.16 -4.63
CA ASN A 86 -2.29 6.87 -3.34
C ASN A 86 -2.11 5.99 -2.10
N MET A 87 -2.13 4.66 -2.22
CA MET A 87 -1.73 3.78 -1.12
C MET A 87 -0.21 3.88 -0.90
N ARG A 88 0.24 3.49 0.29
CA ARG A 88 1.63 3.42 0.69
C ARG A 88 2.07 1.97 0.75
N VAL A 89 3.26 1.72 0.26
CA VAL A 89 3.92 0.41 0.33
C VAL A 89 5.27 0.55 1.00
N LYS A 90 5.69 -0.52 1.65
CA LYS A 90 7.01 -0.70 2.21
C LYS A 90 7.78 -1.71 1.37
N THR A 91 9.00 -1.36 1.02
CA THR A 91 9.88 -2.22 0.23
C THR A 91 10.69 -3.15 1.11
N ARG A 92 10.71 -4.45 0.79
CA ARG A 92 11.49 -5.45 1.55
C ARG A 92 12.99 -5.22 1.46
N HIS A 93 13.48 -4.84 0.28
CA HIS A 93 14.91 -4.75 -0.02
C HIS A 93 15.62 -3.51 0.56
N ARG A 94 14.88 -2.44 0.89
CA ARG A 94 15.44 -1.21 1.47
C ARG A 94 14.77 -0.77 2.77
N ASN A 95 13.72 -1.48 3.20
CA ASN A 95 12.91 -1.10 4.36
C ASN A 95 12.34 0.33 4.25
N MET A 96 12.19 0.85 3.02
CA MET A 96 11.72 2.20 2.75
C MET A 96 10.24 2.19 2.36
N GLU A 97 9.53 3.23 2.78
CA GLU A 97 8.13 3.44 2.43
C GLU A 97 7.98 4.44 1.29
N PHE A 98 7.03 4.15 0.40
CA PHE A 98 6.73 4.96 -0.76
C PHE A 98 5.22 5.11 -0.94
N LYS A 99 4.80 6.24 -1.50
CA LYS A 99 3.42 6.44 -1.95
C LYS A 99 3.32 6.01 -3.41
N ILE A 100 2.34 5.17 -3.72
CA ILE A 100 2.06 4.67 -5.06
C ILE A 100 1.41 5.79 -5.88
N THR A 101 2.03 6.12 -7.00
CA THR A 101 1.49 7.05 -7.99
C THR A 101 0.70 6.30 -9.08
N GLY A 102 1.10 5.07 -9.40
CA GLY A 102 0.41 4.23 -10.36
C GLY A 102 1.03 2.84 -10.53
N LEU A 103 0.74 2.23 -11.68
CA LEU A 103 1.37 1.02 -12.18
C LEU A 103 1.98 1.31 -13.55
N SER A 104 3.07 0.63 -13.88
CA SER A 104 3.69 0.70 -15.20
C SER A 104 2.77 0.14 -16.28
N GLU A 105 2.98 0.60 -17.52
CA GLU A 105 2.24 0.09 -18.69
C GLU A 105 2.81 -1.23 -19.19
N LYS A 106 4.13 -1.43 -19.04
CA LYS A 106 4.85 -2.64 -19.44
C LYS A 106 5.20 -3.51 -18.22
N PRO A 107 5.35 -4.83 -18.41
CA PRO A 107 5.82 -5.74 -17.35
C PRO A 107 7.28 -5.48 -16.96
N CYS A 108 7.73 -6.01 -15.81
CA CYS A 108 9.08 -5.76 -15.26
C CYS A 108 10.22 -6.05 -16.27
N ASN A 109 10.08 -7.09 -17.10
CA ASN A 109 11.08 -7.47 -18.10
C ASN A 109 11.07 -6.61 -19.38
N GLN A 110 10.08 -5.73 -19.54
CA GLN A 110 9.98 -4.81 -20.69
C GLN A 110 9.88 -3.34 -20.28
N GLN A 111 9.80 -3.07 -18.97
CA GLN A 111 9.75 -1.73 -18.42
C GLN A 111 11.17 -1.20 -18.25
N PHE A 112 11.56 -0.28 -19.13
CA PHE A 112 12.84 0.41 -19.07
C PHE A 112 12.80 1.62 -18.14
N PHE A 113 13.96 1.97 -17.59
CA PHE A 113 14.18 3.25 -16.92
C PHE A 113 15.65 3.70 -17.09
N PRO A 114 15.92 5.02 -17.04
CA PRO A 114 17.28 5.54 -17.13
C PRO A 114 18.05 5.28 -15.83
N LEU A 115 19.13 4.50 -15.92
CA LEU A 115 20.09 4.26 -14.84
C LEU A 115 21.30 5.18 -15.03
N LYS A 116 21.52 6.11 -14.08
CA LYS A 116 22.76 6.88 -14.02
C LYS A 116 23.88 6.02 -13.45
N VAL A 117 24.89 5.73 -14.26
CA VAL A 117 26.10 5.04 -13.81
C VAL A 117 27.16 6.09 -13.52
N ASN A 118 27.68 6.07 -12.31
CA ASN A 118 28.78 6.95 -11.92
C ASN A 118 30.09 6.20 -12.17
N ASN A 119 30.73 6.47 -13.30
CA ASN A 119 32.08 5.97 -13.55
C ASN A 119 33.00 6.76 -12.61
N GLY A 120 33.74 6.06 -11.75
CA GLY A 120 34.51 6.63 -10.64
C GLY A 120 35.72 7.48 -11.02
N ASP A 121 35.81 7.96 -12.26
CA ASP A 121 36.88 8.87 -12.68
C ASP A 121 36.40 10.32 -12.56
N GLY A 122 37.12 11.09 -11.74
CA GLY A 122 36.87 12.49 -11.40
C GLY A 122 37.02 13.49 -12.56
N GLY A 123 36.46 13.18 -13.72
CA GLY A 123 36.35 14.07 -14.87
C GLY A 123 35.00 14.76 -14.88
N HIS A 124 35.02 16.09 -14.95
CA HIS A 124 33.87 16.92 -15.26
C HIS A 124 33.15 16.40 -16.52
N ASP A 125 31.82 16.30 -16.40
CA ASP A 125 30.80 16.22 -17.46
C ASP A 125 30.20 14.83 -17.80
N GLY A 126 28.88 14.73 -17.56
CA GLY A 126 28.00 13.73 -18.19
C GLY A 126 28.09 12.27 -17.72
N GLY A 127 27.66 11.96 -16.49
CA GLY A 127 27.47 10.55 -16.08
C GLY A 127 26.62 9.77 -17.10
N GLN A 128 27.17 8.67 -17.64
CA GLN A 128 26.47 7.86 -18.65
C GLN A 128 25.12 7.38 -18.09
N THR A 129 24.07 7.64 -18.86
CA THR A 129 22.74 7.12 -18.58
C THR A 129 22.51 5.91 -19.47
N LEU A 130 22.38 4.75 -18.85
CA LEU A 130 22.08 3.49 -19.53
C LEU A 130 20.59 3.17 -19.36
N GLU A 131 19.94 2.73 -20.43
CA GLU A 131 18.60 2.15 -20.31
C GLU A 131 18.72 0.68 -19.90
N ILE A 132 18.01 0.32 -18.84
CA ILE A 132 17.95 -1.04 -18.33
C ILE A 132 16.52 -1.36 -17.93
N THR A 133 16.11 -2.62 -18.06
CA THR A 133 14.79 -3.04 -17.58
C THR A 133 14.75 -3.11 -16.04
N VAL A 134 13.56 -2.96 -15.47
CA VAL A 134 13.36 -3.12 -14.02
C VAL A 134 13.80 -4.51 -13.57
N TYR A 135 13.41 -5.55 -14.31
CA TYR A 135 13.78 -6.93 -14.00
C TYR A 135 15.31 -7.12 -13.95
N GLU A 136 16.02 -6.72 -15.01
CA GLU A 136 17.48 -6.86 -15.07
C GLU A 136 18.19 -6.02 -14.00
N TYR A 137 17.69 -4.84 -13.68
CA TYR A 137 18.27 -4.02 -12.62
C TYR A 137 18.24 -4.75 -11.27
N PHE A 138 17.11 -5.34 -10.90
CA PHE A 138 16.98 -6.02 -9.61
C PHE A 138 17.83 -7.30 -9.56
N ILE A 139 17.91 -8.05 -10.66
CA ILE A 139 18.76 -9.25 -10.72
C ILE A 139 20.25 -8.88 -10.75
N LYS A 140 20.68 -8.10 -11.73
CA LYS A 140 22.11 -7.83 -11.99
C LYS A 140 22.72 -6.85 -11.00
N HIS A 141 22.01 -5.78 -10.64
CA HIS A 141 22.56 -4.71 -9.79
C HIS A 141 22.15 -4.81 -8.33
N ARG A 142 21.02 -5.46 -8.02
CA ARG A 142 20.57 -5.65 -6.62
C ARG A 142 20.75 -7.07 -6.11
N ASN A 143 21.10 -8.03 -6.98
CA ASN A 143 21.23 -9.44 -6.62
C ASN A 143 19.96 -9.99 -5.93
N ILE A 144 18.80 -9.58 -6.46
CA ILE A 144 17.48 -10.00 -5.98
C ILE A 144 16.81 -10.77 -7.11
N GLU A 145 16.56 -12.05 -6.85
CA GLU A 145 15.76 -12.89 -7.72
C GLU A 145 14.29 -12.46 -7.67
N LEU A 146 13.66 -12.36 -8.83
CA LEU A 146 12.25 -12.02 -8.98
C LEU A 146 11.54 -13.23 -9.58
N THR A 147 10.88 -14.02 -8.72
CA THR A 147 10.31 -15.31 -9.15
C THR A 147 8.98 -15.12 -9.86
N ASN A 148 8.19 -14.15 -9.39
CA ASN A 148 6.81 -13.98 -9.85
C ASN A 148 6.66 -12.72 -10.69
N SER A 149 7.37 -11.64 -10.36
CA SER A 149 7.12 -10.30 -10.90
C SER A 149 7.57 -10.07 -12.35
N GLU A 150 8.32 -10.98 -12.97
CA GLU A 150 8.92 -10.78 -14.30
C GLU A 150 7.90 -10.30 -15.36
N TYR A 151 6.75 -10.99 -15.44
CA TYR A 151 5.68 -10.75 -16.42
C TYR A 151 4.54 -9.88 -15.89
N MET A 152 4.72 -9.26 -14.72
CA MET A 152 3.72 -8.39 -14.09
C MET A 152 4.15 -6.92 -14.18
N PRO A 153 3.19 -5.96 -14.15
CA PRO A 153 3.52 -4.55 -14.09
C PRO A 153 4.26 -4.19 -12.79
N CYS A 154 5.05 -3.14 -12.86
CA CYS A 154 5.73 -2.55 -11.72
C CYS A 154 4.80 -1.60 -10.98
N ILE A 155 5.01 -1.46 -9.67
CA ILE A 155 4.49 -0.34 -8.90
C ILE A 155 5.30 0.91 -9.26
N ASP A 156 4.61 1.97 -9.67
CA ASP A 156 5.22 3.28 -9.85
C ASP A 156 5.10 4.09 -8.56
N VAL A 157 6.24 4.51 -8.03
CA VAL A 157 6.37 5.40 -6.87
C VAL A 157 7.15 6.67 -7.20
N GLY A 158 7.45 6.88 -8.49
CA GLY A 158 8.22 8.00 -8.98
C GLY A 158 7.41 9.28 -9.12
N LYS A 159 8.10 10.34 -9.52
CA LYS A 159 7.49 11.58 -10.00
C LYS A 159 7.35 11.50 -11.53
N PRO A 160 6.45 12.27 -12.17
CA PRO A 160 6.27 12.25 -13.62
C PRO A 160 7.58 12.41 -14.42
N GLU A 161 8.49 13.26 -13.95
CA GLU A 161 9.79 13.52 -14.61
C GLU A 161 10.90 12.53 -14.21
N ARG A 162 10.69 11.75 -13.15
CA ARG A 162 11.68 10.81 -12.62
C ARG A 162 10.97 9.55 -12.14
N PRO A 163 10.69 8.61 -13.06
CA PRO A 163 10.00 7.39 -12.71
C PRO A 163 10.83 6.56 -11.72
N ASN A 164 10.14 5.82 -10.86
CA ASN A 164 10.75 4.89 -9.92
C ASN A 164 9.85 3.68 -9.83
N TYR A 165 10.31 2.57 -10.39
CA TYR A 165 9.53 1.34 -10.53
C TYR A 165 10.01 0.28 -9.54
N LEU A 166 9.05 -0.36 -8.89
CA LEU A 166 9.27 -1.42 -7.92
C LEU A 166 8.51 -2.68 -8.35
N PRO A 167 9.18 -3.85 -8.41
CA PRO A 167 8.48 -5.12 -8.58
C PRO A 167 7.45 -5.34 -7.46
N LEU A 168 6.27 -5.86 -7.81
CA LEU A 168 5.17 -6.12 -6.88
C LEU A 168 5.59 -7.03 -5.72
N GLU A 169 6.39 -8.05 -6.02
CA GLU A 169 6.92 -9.04 -5.06
C GLU A 169 7.78 -8.43 -3.95
N LEU A 170 8.34 -7.24 -4.17
CA LEU A 170 9.16 -6.55 -3.18
C LEU A 170 8.37 -5.58 -2.30
N CYS A 171 7.05 -5.47 -2.49
CA CYS A 171 6.21 -4.47 -1.86
C CYS A 171 5.14 -5.08 -0.95
N THR A 172 5.04 -4.54 0.27
CA THR A 172 4.00 -4.86 1.26
C THR A 172 3.19 -3.60 1.54
N LEU A 173 1.86 -3.70 1.67
CA LEU A 173 1.04 -2.57 2.08
C LEU A 173 1.38 -2.15 3.52
N VAL A 174 1.45 -0.85 3.77
CA VAL A 174 1.67 -0.32 5.12
C VAL A 174 0.36 -0.41 5.93
N SER A 175 0.45 -0.75 7.22
CA SER A 175 -0.69 -0.78 8.15
C SER A 175 -1.34 0.60 8.31
N LEU A 176 -2.53 0.64 8.94
CA LEU A 176 -3.25 1.85 9.35
C LEU A 176 -3.60 2.83 8.22
N GLN A 177 -3.59 2.36 6.98
CA GLN A 177 -4.05 3.16 5.87
C GLN A 177 -5.56 3.06 5.76
N ARG A 178 -6.26 4.18 5.96
CA ARG A 178 -7.72 4.21 5.90
C ARG A 178 -8.20 3.71 4.54
N TYR A 179 -9.03 2.68 4.57
CA TYR A 179 -9.74 2.21 3.39
C TYR A 179 -10.99 3.07 3.19
N THR A 180 -10.97 3.91 2.15
CA THR A 180 -12.07 4.86 1.86
C THR A 180 -12.93 4.45 0.68
N LYS A 181 -12.63 3.32 0.05
CA LYS A 181 -13.41 2.81 -1.09
C LYS A 181 -14.68 2.12 -0.59
N ALA A 182 -15.70 2.09 -1.45
CA ALA A 182 -16.97 1.47 -1.11
C ALA A 182 -16.78 -0.03 -0.83
N LEU A 183 -17.31 -0.48 0.30
CA LEU A 183 -17.36 -1.90 0.65
C LEU A 183 -18.42 -2.61 -0.20
N SER A 184 -18.08 -3.83 -0.64
CA SER A 184 -19.02 -4.76 -1.26
C SER A 184 -20.10 -5.19 -0.26
N SER A 185 -21.23 -5.73 -0.75
CA SER A 185 -22.29 -6.29 0.10
C SER A 185 -21.76 -7.36 1.07
N MET A 186 -20.86 -8.22 0.57
CA MET A 186 -20.20 -9.26 1.36
C MET A 186 -19.31 -8.72 2.48
N GLN A 187 -18.71 -7.54 2.31
CA GLN A 187 -17.90 -6.89 3.35
C GLN A 187 -18.75 -6.11 4.36
N ARG A 188 -19.96 -5.66 3.99
CA ARG A 188 -20.82 -4.90 4.91
C ARG A 188 -21.43 -5.77 6.00
N ALA A 189 -21.83 -7.00 5.68
CA ALA A 189 -22.40 -7.92 6.65
C ALA A 189 -21.49 -8.19 7.87
N PRO A 190 -20.22 -8.62 7.70
CA PRO A 190 -19.33 -8.89 8.83
C PRO A 190 -18.96 -7.61 9.60
N LEU A 191 -18.94 -6.45 8.95
CA LEU A 191 -18.73 -5.18 9.63
C LEU A 191 -19.87 -4.87 10.59
N VAL A 192 -21.13 -4.95 10.14
CA VAL A 192 -22.31 -4.65 10.97
C VAL A 192 -22.46 -5.65 12.10
N GLU A 193 -22.25 -6.93 11.84
CA GLU A 193 -22.36 -7.99 12.83
C GLU A 193 -21.35 -7.79 13.98
N LYS A 194 -20.10 -7.47 13.65
CA LYS A 194 -19.02 -7.34 14.63
C LYS A 194 -18.94 -5.97 15.31
N SER A 195 -19.71 -4.98 14.86
CA SER A 195 -19.84 -3.68 15.53
C SER A 195 -21.05 -3.58 16.47
N ARG A 196 -21.84 -4.66 16.60
CA ARG A 196 -22.96 -4.79 17.55
C ARG A 196 -22.57 -5.41 18.89
N LEU A 197 -21.33 -5.88 19.03
CA LEU A 197 -20.73 -6.37 20.27
C LEU A 197 -19.95 -5.24 20.95
#